data_AF-A0A6S7C8E6-F1
#
_entry.id   AF-A0A6S7C8E6-F1
#
_cell.length_a   1.000
_cell.length_b   1.000
_cell.length_c   1.000
_cell.angle_alpha   90.00
_cell.angle_beta   90.00
_cell.angle_gamma   90.00
#
_symmetry.space_group_name_H-M   'P 1'
#
loop_
_entity.id
_entity.type
_entity.pdbx_description
1 polymer ?
#
loop_
_entity_poly.entity_id
_entity_poly.type
_entity_poly.pdbx_seq_one_letter_code
_entity_poly.pdbx_strand_id
1 'polypeptide(L)' 'MLLRRASGVRIVCHAGTVWMSEYRCRDDSVLQAGESIIVASNRDVVLSGLPQAQVALISRVSPSLELLS' A
#
# COMPACT_ATOMS: atom_id res chain seq x y z
N MET A 1 -6.67 13.52 -10.62
CA MET A 1 -6.41 12.22 -9.95
C MET A 1 -5.97 12.53 -8.53
N LEU A 2 -6.69 12.09 -7.50
CA LEU A 2 -6.34 12.39 -6.11
C LEU A 2 -5.35 11.32 -5.61
N LEU A 3 -4.08 11.69 -5.44
CA LEU A 3 -3.07 10.81 -4.87
C LEU A 3 -3.21 10.80 -3.35
N ARG A 4 -3.16 9.61 -2.73
CA ARG A 4 -3.17 9.45 -1.27
C ARG A 4 -1.75 9.28 -0.76
N ARG A 5 -1.45 9.80 0.43
CA ARG A 5 -0.17 9.54 1.09
C ARG A 5 -0.02 8.04 1.32
N ALA A 6 1.00 7.44 0.71
CA ALA A 6 1.25 6.00 0.81
C ALA A 6 1.96 5.62 2.12
N SER A 7 2.86 6.47 2.62
CA SER A 7 3.59 6.21 3.88
C SER A 7 2.64 5.89 5.04
N GLY A 8 2.86 4.75 5.70
CA GLY A 8 2.04 4.24 6.79
C GLY A 8 0.77 3.48 6.36
N VAL A 9 0.45 3.42 5.06
CA VAL A 9 -0.62 2.58 4.54
C VAL A 9 -0.20 1.12 4.61
N ARG A 10 -1.08 0.27 5.16
CA ARG A 10 -0.94 -1.18 5.06
C ARG A 10 -1.64 -1.65 3.79
N ILE A 11 -0.90 -2.32 2.91
CA ILE A 11 -1.39 -2.95 1.69
C ILE A 11 -1.57 -4.44 2.00
N VAL A 12 -2.75 -4.98 1.76
CA VAL A 12 -3.09 -6.39 1.98
C VAL A 12 -3.52 -7.00 0.66
N CYS A 13 -2.89 -8.11 0.27
CA CYS A 13 -3.34 -8.92 -0.86
C CYS A 13 -4.34 -9.97 -0.36
N HIS A 14 -5.62 -9.83 -0.70
CA HIS A 14 -6.65 -10.78 -0.32
C HIS A 14 -6.68 -12.00 -1.25
N ALA A 15 -6.42 -11.79 -2.54
CA ALA A 15 -6.42 -12.83 -3.55
C ALA A 15 -5.46 -12.48 -4.69
N GLY A 16 -4.94 -13.51 -5.36
CA GLY A 16 -4.03 -13.38 -6.49
C GLY A 16 -2.60 -13.01 -6.08
N THR A 17 -1.90 -12.33 -6.98
CA THR A 17 -0.52 -11.86 -6.80
C THR A 17 -0.42 -10.38 -7.18
N VAL A 18 0.27 -9.61 -6.35
CA VAL A 18 0.42 -8.15 -6.49
C VAL A 18 1.88 -7.75 -6.34
N TRP A 19 2.39 -6.96 -7.27
CA TRP A 19 3.67 -6.29 -7.16
C TRP A 19 3.48 -4.87 -6.64
N MET A 20 4.34 -4.48 -5.71
CA MET A 20 4.47 -3.13 -5.21
C MET A 20 5.85 -2.60 -5.62
N SER A 21 5.83 -1.52 -6.40
CA SER A 21 7.04 -0.82 -6.84
C SER A 21 7.05 0.58 -6.25
N GLU A 22 8.18 0.98 -5.68
CA GLU A 22 8.37 2.35 -5.19
C GLU A 22 9.20 3.18 -6.17
N TYR A 23 8.83 4.44 -6.38
CA TYR A 23 9.55 5.32 -7.28
C TYR A 23 11.03 5.49 -6.87
N ARG A 24 11.95 5.30 -7.82
CA ARG A 24 13.41 5.31 -7.60
C ARG A 24 13.90 4.27 -6.56
N CYS A 25 13.13 3.21 -6.31
CA CYS A 25 13.61 2.03 -5.59
C CYS A 25 13.96 0.95 -6.61
N ARG A 26 15.01 0.16 -6.32
CA ARG A 26 15.42 -0.95 -7.19
C ARG A 26 14.63 -2.22 -6.90
N ASP A 27 14.14 -2.34 -5.67
CA ASP A 27 13.52 -3.55 -5.17
C ASP A 27 12.00 -3.43 -5.23
N ASP A 28 11.37 -4.46 -5.79
CA ASP A 28 9.93 -4.65 -5.77
C ASP A 28 9.55 -5.61 -4.64
N SER A 29 8.39 -5.38 -4.03
CA SER A 29 7.77 -6.35 -3.13
C SER A 29 6.69 -7.13 -3.87
N VAL A 30 6.72 -8.45 -3.78
CA VAL A 30 5.68 -9.33 -4.32
C VAL A 30 4.84 -9.84 -3.15
N LEU A 31 3.53 -9.61 -3.22
CA LEU A 31 2.56 -10.10 -2.25
C LEU A 31 1.70 -11.19 -2.89
N GLN A 32 1.65 -12.35 -2.25
CA GLN A 32 0.70 -13.42 -2.51
C GLN A 32 -0.56 -13.23 -1.65
N ALA A 33 -1.60 -14.00 -1.97
CA ALA A 33 -2.83 -14.02 -1.19
C ALA A 33 -2.56 -14.29 0.30
N GLY A 34 -3.10 -13.43 1.16
CA GLY A 34 -2.90 -13.45 2.61
C GLY A 34 -1.71 -12.61 3.10
N GLU A 35 -0.82 -12.16 2.20
CA GLU A 35 0.34 -11.36 2.58
C GLU A 35 0.01 -9.86 2.66
N SER A 36 0.83 -9.14 3.43
CA SER A 36 0.68 -7.70 3.58
C SER A 36 2.02 -7.01 3.81
N ILE A 37 2.10 -5.74 3.39
CA ILE A 37 3.25 -4.87 3.65
C ILE A 37 2.78 -3.50 4.15
N ILE A 38 3.61 -2.86 4.97
CA ILE A 38 3.42 -1.46 5.37
C ILE A 38 4.37 -0.62 4.52
N VAL A 39 3.84 0.37 3.82
CA VAL A 39 4.68 1.31 3.06
C VAL A 39 5.45 2.17 4.05
N ALA A 40 6.76 1.97 4.13
CA ALA A 40 7.63 2.72 5.03
C ALA A 40 8.05 4.07 4.44
N SER A 41 8.17 4.16 3.12
CA SER A 41 8.73 5.35 2.46
C SER A 41 7.67 6.43 2.20
N ASN A 42 8.15 7.66 1.95
CA ASN A 42 7.33 8.78 1.47
C ASN A 42 7.34 8.89 -0.06
N ARG A 43 7.69 7.82 -0.77
CA ARG A 43 7.77 7.80 -2.23
C ARG A 43 6.43 7.44 -2.83
N ASP A 44 6.27 7.74 -4.11
CA ASP A 44 5.13 7.24 -4.87
C ASP A 44 5.22 5.72 -5.00
N VAL A 45 4.07 5.07 -4.82
CA VAL A 45 3.94 3.60 -4.87
C VAL A 45 2.98 3.24 -5.99
N VAL A 46 3.37 2.29 -6.82
CA VAL A 46 2.54 1.69 -7.86
C VAL A 46 2.21 0.25 -7.47
N LEU A 47 0.93 -0.11 -7.61
CA LEU A 47 0.45 -1.47 -7.43
C LEU A 47 0.07 -2.05 -8.78
N SER A 48 0.66 -3.19 -9.10
CA SER A 48 0.39 -3.95 -10.32
C SER A 48 -0.10 -5.33 -9.91
N GLY A 49 -1.28 -5.72 -10.37
CA GLY A 49 -1.87 -7.03 -10.06
C GLY A 49 -2.08 -7.85 -11.33
N LEU A 50 -1.97 -9.18 -11.21
CA LEU A 50 -2.54 -10.07 -12.21
C LEU A 50 -4.08 -9.92 -12.24
N PRO A 51 -4.73 -10.40 -13.31
CA PRO A 51 -6.18 -10.56 -13.30
C PRO A 51 -6.65 -11.24 -12.00
N GLN A 52 -7.81 -10.81 -11.50
CA GLN A 52 -8.41 -11.29 -10.23
C GLN A 52 -7.67 -10.90 -8.93
N ALA A 53 -6.56 -10.15 -8.98
CA ALA A 53 -5.94 -9.65 -7.77
C ALA A 53 -6.89 -8.74 -6.98
N GLN A 54 -7.03 -8.99 -5.69
CA GLN A 54 -7.84 -8.18 -4.78
C GLN A 54 -6.97 -7.58 -3.69
N VAL A 55 -7.02 -6.25 -3.55
CA VAL A 55 -6.17 -5.49 -2.64
C VAL A 55 -6.99 -4.58 -1.75
N ALA A 56 -6.66 -4.57 -0.46
CA ALA A 56 -7.14 -3.56 0.47
C ALA A 56 -6.01 -2.57 0.82
N LEU A 57 -6.36 -1.28 0.85
CA LEU A 57 -5.50 -0.19 1.29
C LEU A 57 -6.02 0.34 2.63
N ILE A 58 -5.30 0.03 3.70
CA ILE A 58 -5.70 0.40 5.06
C ILE A 58 -4.82 1.57 5.51
N SER A 59 -5.37 2.78 5.44
CA SER A 59 -4.72 3.97 5.98
C SER A 59 -4.76 3.92 7.51
N ARG A 60 -3.61 4.02 8.17
CA ARG A 60 -3.60 4.38 9.60
C ARG A 60 -4.00 5.84 9.70
N VAL A 61 -5.21 6.11 10.14
CA VAL A 61 -5.54 7.44 10.69
C VAL A 61 -4.68 7.56 11.95
N SER A 62 -3.69 8.46 11.94
CA SER A 62 -3.05 8.86 13.20
C SER A 62 -4.16 9.42 14.10
N PRO A 63 -4.35 8.93 15.34
CA PRO A 63 -5.40 9.42 16.25
C PRO A 63 -5.24 10.90 16.66
N SER A 64 -4.23 11.60 16.16
CA SER A 64 -3.75 12.87 16.70
C SER A 64 -4.40 14.12 16.08
N LEU A 65 -5.42 13.99 15.23
CA LEU A 65 -6.10 15.15 14.62
C LEU A 65 -7.58 15.30 14.99
N GLU A 66 -8.20 14.35 15.70
CA GLU A 66 -9.59 14.49 16.18
C GLU A 66 -9.71 14.95 17.64
N LEU A 67 -8.58 15.16 18.33
CA LEU A 67 -8.56 15.66 19.73
C LEU A 67 -8.29 17.17 19.85
N LEU A 68 -8.36 17.92 18.74
CA LEU A 68 -8.11 19.37 18.72
C LEU A 68 -9.26 20.20 18.09
N SER A 69 -10.46 19.63 17.97
CA SER A 69 -11.68 20.37 17.54
C SER A 69 -12.66 20.55 18.69
#